data_AF-A0AA87U6Q7-F1
#
_entry.id   AF-A0AA87U6Q7-F1
#
_cell.length_a   1.000
_cell.length_b   1.000
_cell.length_c   1.000
_cell.angle_alpha   90.00
_cell.angle_beta   90.00
_cell.angle_gamma   90.00
#
_symmetry.space_group_name_H-M   'P 1'
#
loop_
_entity.id
_entity.type
_entity.pdbx_description
1 polymer ?
#
loop_
_entity_poly.entity_id
_entity_poly.type
_entity_poly.pdbx_seq_one_letter_code
_entity_poly.pdbx_strand_id
1 'polypeptide(L)' 'MSDTGGYRRVNTAQDATETLLDHWPIRDGEAYLTAIQACLDAIMERVHPQAARNAFIKAAEEAGVSLLQ' A
#
# COMPACT_ATOMS: atom_id res chain seq x y z
N MET A 1 20.70 -13.31 -11.55
CA MET A 1 19.52 -14.10 -11.95
C MET A 1 18.32 -13.33 -11.42
N SER A 2 17.95 -12.29 -12.16
CA SER A 2 16.81 -12.27 -13.09
C SER A 2 15.65 -11.60 -12.38
N ASP A 3 15.45 -10.34 -12.75
CA ASP A 3 14.26 -9.53 -12.53
C ASP A 3 12.99 -10.39 -12.50
N THR A 4 12.18 -10.21 -11.47
CA THR A 4 10.76 -10.57 -11.57
C THR A 4 9.99 -9.40 -11.03
N GLY A 5 9.97 -8.31 -11.80
CA GLY A 5 8.88 -7.35 -11.82
C GLY A 5 7.56 -8.07 -12.04
N GLY A 6 7.04 -8.66 -10.97
CA GLY A 6 5.74 -9.29 -10.91
C GLY A 6 4.72 -8.29 -10.37
N TYR A 7 3.52 -8.33 -10.90
CA TYR A 7 2.42 -7.53 -10.38
C TYR A 7 1.76 -8.26 -9.21
N ARG A 8 1.55 -7.56 -8.10
CA ARG A 8 0.75 -8.04 -6.98
C ARG A 8 -0.64 -7.41 -7.05
N ARG A 9 -1.68 -8.24 -7.04
CA ARG A 9 -3.06 -7.77 -6.91
C ARG A 9 -3.36 -7.53 -5.43
N VAL A 10 -3.84 -6.33 -5.12
CA VAL A 10 -4.24 -5.91 -3.76
C VAL A 10 -5.75 -5.66 -3.81
N ASN A 11 -6.55 -6.51 -3.17
CA ASN A 11 -8.01 -6.39 -3.18
C ASN A 11 -8.59 -5.91 -1.84
N THR A 12 -7.84 -6.08 -0.75
CA THR A 12 -8.30 -5.76 0.60
C THR A 12 -7.32 -4.83 1.32
N ALA A 13 -7.80 -4.18 2.38
CA ALA A 13 -6.93 -3.39 3.26
C ALA A 13 -5.89 -4.28 3.99
N GLN A 14 -6.20 -5.57 4.18
CA GLN A 14 -5.25 -6.52 4.72
C GLN A 14 -4.14 -6.84 3.71
N ASP A 15 -4.49 -7.15 2.45
CA ASP A 15 -3.53 -7.35 1.36
C ASP A 15 -2.61 -6.12 1.22
N ALA A 16 -3.18 -4.93 1.36
CA ALA A 16 -2.46 -3.66 1.27
C ALA A 16 -1.45 -3.53 2.42
N THR A 17 -1.86 -3.85 3.65
CA THR A 17 -1.00 -3.83 4.83
C THR A 17 0.16 -4.82 4.68
N GLU A 18 -0.13 -6.06 4.29
CA GLU A 18 0.89 -7.09 4.03
C GLU A 18 1.87 -6.64 2.93
N THR A 19 1.36 -6.02 1.87
CA THR A 19 2.20 -5.47 0.78
C THR A 19 3.15 -4.38 1.30
N LEU A 20 2.65 -3.47 2.14
CA LEU A 20 3.45 -2.40 2.77
C LEU A 20 4.50 -2.97 3.74
N LEU A 21 4.20 -4.05 4.43
CA LEU A 21 5.10 -4.63 5.45
C LEU A 21 6.15 -5.59 4.88
N ASP A 22 5.83 -6.33 3.83
CA ASP A 22 6.70 -7.41 3.35
C ASP A 22 7.38 -7.10 2.03
N HIS A 23 6.74 -6.30 1.17
CA HIS A 23 7.16 -6.14 -0.23
C HIS A 23 7.46 -4.70 -0.63
N TRP A 24 7.37 -3.77 0.33
CA TRP A 24 7.51 -2.36 0.04
C TRP A 24 8.98 -1.92 -0.05
N PRO A 25 9.36 -1.18 -1.12
CA PRO A 25 10.75 -0.86 -1.39
C PRO A 25 11.32 0.28 -0.52
N ILE A 26 10.49 1.24 -0.09
CA ILE A 26 10.91 2.44 0.65
C ILE A 26 10.01 2.61 1.88
N ARG A 27 10.58 2.53 3.10
CA ARG A 27 9.82 2.35 4.36
C ARG A 27 9.94 3.50 5.36
N ASP A 28 10.41 4.66 4.92
CA ASP A 28 10.69 5.84 5.75
C ASP A 28 9.86 7.07 5.35
N GLY A 29 9.09 6.98 4.26
CA GLY A 29 8.26 8.07 3.78
C GLY A 29 6.99 8.32 4.60
N GLU A 30 6.52 9.58 4.60
CA GLU A 30 5.29 9.95 5.29
C GLU A 30 4.07 9.28 4.66
N ALA A 31 4.06 9.13 3.32
CA ALA A 31 2.95 8.48 2.64
C ALA A 31 2.93 6.98 2.95
N TYR A 32 4.09 6.33 3.07
CA TYR A 32 4.21 4.94 3.55
C TYR A 32 3.55 4.74 4.93
N LEU A 33 3.94 5.54 5.93
CA LEU A 33 3.39 5.43 7.28
C LEU A 33 1.88 5.72 7.31
N THR A 34 1.46 6.74 6.56
CA THR A 34 0.04 7.10 6.41
C THR A 34 -0.75 5.97 5.77
N ALA A 35 -0.19 5.28 4.77
CA ALA A 35 -0.85 4.14 4.12
C ALA A 35 -1.03 2.96 5.07
N ILE A 36 -0.03 2.63 5.89
CA ILE A 36 -0.16 1.58 6.92
C ILE A 36 -1.30 1.93 7.88
N GLN A 37 -1.28 3.14 8.43
CA GLN A 37 -2.30 3.57 9.39
C GLN A 37 -3.70 3.54 8.78
N ALA A 38 -3.87 4.09 7.57
CA ALA A 38 -5.16 4.10 6.88
C ALA A 38 -5.68 2.69 6.55
N CYS A 39 -4.79 1.74 6.19
CA CYS A 39 -5.18 0.35 5.96
C CYS A 39 -5.63 -0.32 7.26
N LEU A 40 -4.91 -0.14 8.37
CA LEU A 40 -5.30 -0.66 9.68
C LEU A 40 -6.63 -0.07 10.16
N ASP A 41 -6.85 1.22 9.98
CA ASP A 41 -8.11 1.87 10.33
C ASP A 41 -9.28 1.38 9.47
N ALA A 42 -9.05 1.06 8.19
CA ALA A 42 -10.06 0.47 7.33
C ALA A 42 -10.40 -0.98 7.75
N ILE A 43 -9.41 -1.78 8.17
CA ILE A 43 -9.63 -3.12 8.74
C ILE A 43 -10.48 -3.03 10.01
N MET A 44 -10.28 -2.00 10.82
CA MET A 44 -11.06 -1.73 12.03
C MET A 44 -12.38 -0.97 11.75
N GLU A 45 -12.77 -0.80 10.48
CA GLU A 45 -13.98 -0.10 10.03
C GLU A 45 -14.09 1.37 10.54
N ARG A 46 -12.97 1.99 10.90
CA ARG A 46 -12.91 3.39 11.38
C ARG A 46 -12.92 4.41 10.26
N VAL A 47 -12.44 4.01 9.08
CA VAL A 47 -12.42 4.83 7.87
C VAL A 47 -13.00 4.06 6.69
N HIS A 48 -13.53 4.78 5.71
CA HIS A 48 -14.02 4.18 4.48
C HIS A 48 -12.86 3.53 3.69
N PRO A 49 -13.01 2.35 3.07
CA PRO A 49 -11.94 1.68 2.32
C PRO A 49 -11.30 2.54 1.22
N GLN A 50 -12.06 3.49 0.66
CA GLN A 50 -11.54 4.45 -0.31
C GLN A 50 -10.42 5.34 0.26
N ALA A 51 -10.44 5.66 1.56
CA ALA A 51 -9.38 6.41 2.21
C ALA A 51 -8.07 5.60 2.25
N ALA A 52 -8.14 4.32 2.60
CA ALA A 52 -7.00 3.39 2.55
C ALA A 52 -6.45 3.26 1.13
N ARG A 53 -7.33 3.11 0.12
CA ARG A 53 -6.93 3.06 -1.29
C ARG A 53 -6.18 4.32 -1.71
N ASN A 54 -6.69 5.50 -1.37
CA ASN A 54 -6.03 6.77 -1.72
C ASN A 54 -4.67 6.92 -1.03
N ALA A 55 -4.56 6.52 0.24
CA ALA A 55 -3.29 6.56 0.96
C ALA A 55 -2.27 5.58 0.36
N PHE A 56 -2.71 4.37 -0.01
CA PHE A 56 -1.88 3.37 -0.67
C PHE A 56 -1.35 3.85 -2.04
N ILE A 57 -2.18 4.54 -2.83
CA ILE A 57 -1.75 5.12 -4.11
C ILE A 57 -0.65 6.17 -3.89
N LYS A 58 -0.82 7.07 -2.91
CA LYS A 58 0.20 8.07 -2.58
C LYS A 58 1.51 7.45 -2.12
N ALA A 59 1.45 6.37 -1.32
CA ALA A 59 2.64 5.64 -0.94
C ALA A 59 3.34 5.04 -2.17
N ALA A 60 2.58 4.52 -3.14
CA ALA A 60 3.15 3.96 -4.37
C ALA A 60 3.85 5.04 -5.20
N GLU A 61 3.23 6.23 -5.31
CA GLU A 61 3.84 7.40 -5.97
C GLU A 61 5.15 7.83 -5.29
N GLU A 62 5.16 7.95 -3.95
CA GLU A 62 6.36 8.27 -3.16
C GLU A 62 7.46 7.22 -3.36
N ALA A 63 7.09 5.95 -3.42
CA ALA A 63 8.01 4.84 -3.57
C ALA A 63 8.46 4.59 -5.02
N GLY A 64 7.95 5.34 -6.00
CA GLY A 64 8.18 5.10 -7.42
C GLY A 64 7.62 3.77 -7.94
N VAL A 65 6.64 3.19 -7.23
CA VAL A 65 5.97 1.94 -7.60
C VAL A 65 4.87 2.24 -8.60
N SER A 66 4.95 1.59 -9.77
CA SER A 66 3.92 1.72 -10.80
C SER A 66 2.67 0.92 -10.42
N LEU A 67 1.51 1.57 -10.50
CA LEU A 67 0.21 0.92 -10.30
C LEU A 67 -0.43 0.61 -11.66
N LEU A 68 -0.93 -0.61 -11.82
CA LEU A 68 -1.84 -0.96 -12.90
C LEU A 68 -3.28 -0.69 -12.42
N GLN A 69 -4.05 0.03 -13.22
CA GLN A 69 -5.43 0.45 -12.93
C GLN A 69 -6.43 -0.39 -13.72
#